data_AF-A0A2S4ML12-F1
#
_entry.id   AF-A0A2S4ML12-F1
#
_cell.length_a   1.000
_cell.length_b   1.000
_cell.length_c   1.000
_cell.angle_alpha   90.00
_cell.angle_beta   90.00
_cell.angle_gamma   90.00
#
_symmetry.space_group_name_H-M   'P 1'
#
loop_
_entity.id
_entity.type
_entity.pdbx_description
1 polymer ?
#
loop_
_entity_poly.entity_id
_entity_poly.type
_entity_poly.pdbx_seq_one_letter_code
_entity_poly.pdbx_strand_id
1 'polypeptide(L)'
;MRITIVDCFMIASLCAWGPAGAAEVKVLTAGAFKPIVQAVAADFEKQSGHKLVIDNDTAGGLLRRITGGEAFDLAVLTPAAVKELVEAGRIASGTPRNLARTSVGVAVKDGAPRPDIATVAAFKATLLAAGKVAYIDPAAGGSSGIYFAKLLETMGIADAVKAKAVLVPGGLVAQRLVTGEADLAIHQISEILAVKGATLVGPLPAEIQNYTTYTGGIAAASTQPEAAKTFLAFLGGDSAKRILAEKGMEGAPD
;
A
#
# COMPACT_ATOMS: atom_id res chain seq x y z
N MET A 1 10.37 -71.88 40.59
CA MET A 1 9.82 -71.86 39.22
C MET A 1 9.20 -70.49 39.01
N ARG A 2 9.87 -69.61 38.25
CA ARG A 2 9.49 -68.20 38.06
C ARG A 2 8.44 -68.10 36.95
N ILE A 3 7.31 -67.44 37.22
CA ILE A 3 6.31 -67.07 36.21
C ILE A 3 6.42 -65.56 36.04
N THR A 4 6.87 -65.14 34.86
CA THR A 4 7.06 -63.74 34.47
C THR A 4 5.75 -63.24 33.85
N ILE A 5 5.13 -62.23 34.45
CA ILE A 5 4.02 -61.48 33.86
C ILE A 5 4.64 -60.46 32.90
N VAL A 6 4.27 -60.52 31.62
CA VAL A 6 4.66 -59.53 30.61
C VAL A 6 3.53 -58.51 30.51
N ASP A 7 3.73 -57.36 31.15
CA ASP A 7 2.86 -56.20 31.01
C ASP A 7 3.08 -55.55 29.63
N CYS A 8 2.04 -55.58 28.82
CA CYS A 8 1.99 -54.96 27.50
C CYS A 8 1.69 -53.46 27.67
N PHE A 9 2.73 -52.63 27.77
CA PHE A 9 2.59 -51.17 27.81
C PHE A 9 2.24 -50.63 26.42
N MET A 10 1.00 -50.18 26.27
CA MET A 10 0.54 -49.32 25.17
C MET A 10 1.32 -47.99 25.21
N ILE A 11 2.19 -47.76 24.23
CA ILE A 11 2.78 -46.42 24.00
C ILE A 11 1.78 -45.64 23.15
N ALA A 12 0.94 -44.84 23.81
CA ALA A 12 0.18 -43.79 23.15
C ALA A 12 1.15 -42.66 22.79
N SER A 13 1.52 -42.57 21.51
CA SER A 13 2.27 -41.44 20.97
C SER A 13 1.41 -40.17 21.07
N LEU A 14 1.57 -39.40 22.13
CA LEU A 14 1.14 -38.01 22.16
C LEU A 14 2.00 -37.25 21.13
N CYS A 15 1.42 -36.97 19.96
CA CYS A 15 1.90 -35.88 19.12
C CYS A 15 1.86 -34.61 19.97
N ALA A 16 3.01 -34.16 20.43
CA ALA A 16 3.16 -32.84 21.03
C ALA A 16 2.86 -31.80 19.94
N TRP A 17 1.61 -31.33 19.89
CA TRP A 17 1.34 -30.01 19.35
C TRP A 17 2.07 -29.02 20.25
N GLY A 18 3.28 -28.64 19.85
CA GLY A 18 3.89 -27.41 20.35
C GLY A 18 2.88 -26.27 20.15
N PRO A 19 2.87 -25.25 21.03
CA PRO A 19 2.03 -24.09 20.80
C PRO A 19 2.33 -23.59 19.38
N ALA A 20 1.30 -23.49 18.54
CA ALA A 20 1.42 -22.80 17.26
C ALA A 20 1.94 -21.39 17.59
N GLY A 21 3.25 -21.21 17.43
CA GLY A 21 3.95 -20.04 17.96
C GLY A 21 3.41 -18.80 17.26
N ALA A 22 3.02 -17.81 18.04
CA ALA A 22 2.70 -16.49 17.54
C ALA A 22 3.91 -15.92 16.79
N ALA A 23 3.97 -16.12 15.48
CA ALA A 23 4.99 -15.54 14.61
C ALA A 23 4.83 -14.03 14.49
N GLU A 24 5.96 -13.32 14.41
CA GLU A 24 6.00 -11.92 13.98
C GLU A 24 6.23 -11.89 12.46
N VAL A 25 5.33 -11.26 11.72
CA VAL A 25 5.39 -11.14 10.25
C VAL A 25 5.78 -9.71 9.90
N LYS A 26 6.95 -9.53 9.28
CA LYS A 26 7.39 -8.22 8.79
C LYS A 26 6.76 -7.92 7.43
N VAL A 27 5.98 -6.85 7.40
CA VAL A 27 5.23 -6.39 6.22
C VAL A 27 5.84 -5.09 5.71
N LEU A 28 6.32 -5.10 4.47
CA LEU A 28 6.72 -3.89 3.74
C LEU A 28 5.62 -3.50 2.76
N THR A 29 4.99 -2.35 2.93
CA THR A 29 3.84 -1.94 2.10
C THR A 29 4.03 -0.57 1.46
N ALA A 30 3.73 -0.45 0.18
CA ALA A 30 3.73 0.84 -0.49
C ALA A 30 2.72 1.78 0.19
N GLY A 31 3.05 3.07 0.28
CA GLY A 31 2.27 4.09 1.00
C GLY A 31 0.76 3.99 0.80
N ALA A 32 0.31 3.87 -0.46
CA ALA A 32 -1.11 3.83 -0.78
C ALA A 32 -1.87 2.61 -0.26
N PHE A 33 -1.20 1.50 0.03
CA PHE A 33 -1.83 0.30 0.58
C PHE A 33 -1.71 0.22 2.11
N LYS A 34 -0.85 1.05 2.73
CA LYS A 34 -0.67 1.11 4.19
C LYS A 34 -1.99 1.28 4.97
N PRO A 35 -2.92 2.19 4.60
CA PRO A 35 -4.17 2.36 5.34
C PRO A 35 -5.00 1.08 5.42
N ILE A 36 -4.89 0.20 4.42
CA ILE A 36 -5.56 -1.11 4.40
C ILE A 36 -4.91 -2.03 5.42
N VAL A 37 -3.58 -2.18 5.35
CA VAL A 37 -2.79 -3.05 6.24
C VAL A 37 -3.04 -2.66 7.71
N GLN A 38 -3.04 -1.36 8.01
CA GLN A 38 -3.31 -0.86 9.36
C GLN A 38 -4.74 -1.13 9.83
N ALA A 39 -5.73 -0.99 8.95
CA ALA A 39 -7.13 -1.21 9.29
C ALA A 39 -7.44 -2.69 9.58
N VAL A 40 -6.75 -3.62 8.91
CA VAL A 40 -6.94 -5.07 9.12
C VAL A 40 -6.08 -5.66 10.23
N ALA A 41 -5.03 -4.96 10.67
CA ALA A 41 -3.99 -5.52 11.52
C ALA A 41 -4.55 -6.14 12.81
N ALA A 42 -5.31 -5.37 13.59
CA ALA A 42 -5.83 -5.83 14.88
C ALA A 42 -6.73 -7.07 14.76
N ASP A 43 -7.58 -7.11 13.73
CA ASP A 43 -8.47 -8.24 13.48
C ASP A 43 -7.69 -9.48 13.03
N PHE A 44 -6.69 -9.31 12.18
CA PHE A 44 -5.81 -10.40 11.76
C PHE A 44 -5.02 -10.97 12.96
N GLU A 45 -4.41 -10.11 13.77
CA GLU A 45 -3.63 -10.54 14.93
C GLU A 45 -4.50 -11.29 15.95
N LYS A 46 -5.73 -10.82 16.17
CA LYS A 46 -6.69 -11.47 17.07
C LYS A 46 -7.13 -12.84 16.55
N GLN A 47 -7.34 -12.98 15.23
CA GLN A 47 -7.84 -14.22 14.63
C GLN A 47 -6.74 -15.29 14.47
N SER A 48 -5.54 -14.87 14.11
CA SER A 48 -4.44 -15.79 13.79
C SER A 48 -3.50 -16.05 14.96
N GLY A 49 -3.46 -15.14 15.95
CA GLY A 49 -2.43 -15.13 16.99
C GLY A 49 -1.07 -14.62 16.53
N HIS A 50 -0.87 -14.36 15.24
CA HIS A 50 0.35 -13.75 14.70
C HIS A 50 0.40 -12.24 15.02
N LYS A 51 1.60 -11.67 14.96
CA LYS A 51 1.85 -10.23 15.10
C LYS A 51 2.36 -9.64 13.81
N LEU A 52 1.99 -8.39 13.52
CA LEU A 52 2.43 -7.68 12.33
C LEU A 52 3.43 -6.58 12.69
N VAL A 53 4.59 -6.59 12.05
CA VAL A 53 5.54 -5.48 12.06
C VAL A 53 5.42 -4.77 10.71
N ILE A 54 4.71 -3.64 10.70
CA ILE A 54 4.35 -2.94 9.46
C ILE A 54 5.27 -1.75 9.25
N ASP A 55 5.96 -1.73 8.12
CA ASP A 55 6.73 -0.58 7.65
C ASP A 55 6.36 -0.25 6.20
N ASN A 56 6.57 1.01 5.80
CA ASN A 56 6.15 1.52 4.51
C ASN A 56 7.15 2.50 3.90
N ASP A 57 7.08 2.63 2.59
CA ASP A 57 7.79 3.67 1.82
C ASP A 57 7.03 3.89 0.49
N THR A 58 7.58 4.69 -0.42
CA THR A 58 7.18 4.67 -1.83
C THR A 58 7.47 3.30 -2.44
N ALA A 59 6.79 2.95 -3.54
CA ALA A 59 7.05 1.69 -4.23
C ALA A 59 8.52 1.58 -4.70
N GLY A 60 9.09 2.66 -5.22
CA GLY A 60 10.51 2.71 -5.59
C GLY A 60 11.46 2.66 -4.38
N GLY A 61 11.09 3.28 -3.25
CA GLY A 61 11.86 3.22 -2.00
C GLY A 61 11.94 1.80 -1.46
N LEU A 62 10.79 1.12 -1.37
CA LEU A 62 10.72 -0.28 -0.97
C LEU A 62 11.48 -1.21 -1.93
N LEU A 63 11.38 -1.01 -3.24
CA LEU A 63 12.16 -1.77 -4.22
C LEU A 63 13.67 -1.65 -3.94
N ARG A 64 14.17 -0.42 -3.75
CA ARG A 64 15.59 -0.20 -3.40
C ARG A 64 15.99 -0.88 -2.10
N ARG A 65 15.16 -0.76 -1.06
CA ARG A 65 15.38 -1.37 0.26
C ARG A 65 15.46 -2.90 0.18
N ILE A 66 14.52 -3.53 -0.52
CA ILE A 66 14.47 -4.99 -0.68
C ILE A 66 15.65 -5.48 -1.53
N THR A 67 15.95 -4.81 -2.64
CA THR A 67 17.12 -5.15 -3.47
C THR A 67 18.44 -4.97 -2.69
N GLY A 68 18.48 -3.98 -1.80
CA GLY A 68 19.55 -3.73 -0.84
C GLY A 68 19.67 -4.76 0.30
N GLY A 69 18.80 -5.76 0.35
CA GLY A 69 18.89 -6.88 1.28
C GLY A 69 18.09 -6.73 2.57
N GLU A 70 17.17 -5.77 2.65
CA GLU A 70 16.27 -5.70 3.79
C GLU A 70 15.42 -6.97 3.92
N ALA A 71 15.46 -7.61 5.08
CA ALA A 71 14.62 -8.77 5.37
C ALA A 71 13.14 -8.35 5.53
N PHE A 72 12.24 -9.19 5.04
CA PHE A 72 10.79 -9.05 5.13
C PHE A 72 10.14 -10.42 4.99
N ASP A 73 8.85 -10.53 5.31
CA ASP A 73 8.06 -11.74 5.09
C ASP A 73 7.01 -11.55 3.99
N LEU A 74 6.39 -10.37 3.96
CA LEU A 74 5.41 -10.00 2.95
C LEU A 74 5.68 -8.58 2.44
N ALA A 75 5.69 -8.40 1.12
CA ALA A 75 5.76 -7.10 0.48
C ALA A 75 4.48 -6.80 -0.31
N VAL A 76 4.00 -5.56 -0.27
CA VAL A 76 2.91 -5.07 -1.14
C VAL A 76 3.42 -3.88 -1.95
N LEU A 77 3.51 -4.07 -3.26
CA LEU A 77 4.18 -3.17 -4.21
C LEU A 77 3.40 -3.09 -5.54
N THR A 78 3.87 -2.34 -6.52
CA THR A 78 3.29 -2.39 -7.88
C THR A 78 3.60 -3.75 -8.55
N PRO A 79 2.76 -4.24 -9.49
CA PRO A 79 3.04 -5.47 -10.22
C PRO A 79 4.43 -5.49 -10.88
N ALA A 80 4.88 -4.35 -11.42
CA ALA A 80 6.19 -4.23 -12.04
C ALA A 80 7.33 -4.46 -11.03
N ALA A 81 7.26 -3.85 -9.83
CA ALA A 81 8.28 -4.03 -8.82
C ALA A 81 8.24 -5.45 -8.22
N VAL A 82 7.03 -6.04 -8.03
CA VAL A 82 6.92 -7.44 -7.60
C VAL A 82 7.54 -8.38 -8.63
N LYS A 83 7.29 -8.15 -9.92
CA LYS A 83 7.88 -8.94 -11.00
C LYS A 83 9.42 -8.87 -10.95
N GLU A 84 9.98 -7.67 -10.84
CA GLU A 84 11.43 -7.48 -10.71
C GLU A 84 12.00 -8.23 -9.49
N LEU A 85 11.31 -8.16 -8.34
CA LEU A 85 11.72 -8.86 -7.13
C LEU A 85 11.60 -10.39 -7.22
N VAL A 86 10.67 -10.91 -8.02
CA VAL A 86 10.60 -12.35 -8.33
C VAL A 86 11.76 -12.76 -9.22
N GLU A 87 12.04 -12.00 -10.27
CA GLU A 87 13.17 -12.24 -11.19
C GLU A 87 14.52 -12.19 -10.45
N ALA A 88 14.64 -11.32 -9.45
CA ALA A 88 15.81 -11.23 -8.57
C ALA A 88 15.83 -12.26 -7.43
N GLY A 89 14.85 -13.17 -7.33
CA GLY A 89 14.78 -14.20 -6.29
C GLY A 89 14.54 -13.66 -4.87
N ARG A 90 14.04 -12.43 -4.74
CA ARG A 90 13.70 -11.80 -3.44
C ARG A 90 12.27 -12.14 -3.00
N ILE A 91 11.34 -12.26 -3.94
CA ILE A 91 9.98 -12.75 -3.72
C ILE A 91 9.87 -14.16 -4.30
N ALA A 92 9.25 -15.09 -3.56
CA ALA A 92 9.04 -16.45 -4.00
C ALA A 92 8.09 -16.50 -5.21
N SER A 93 8.47 -17.25 -6.25
CA SER A 93 7.62 -17.47 -7.41
C SER A 93 6.30 -18.15 -7.01
N GLY A 94 5.22 -17.82 -7.74
CA GLY A 94 3.87 -18.36 -7.46
C GLY A 94 3.16 -17.74 -6.25
N THR A 95 3.83 -16.87 -5.48
CA THR A 95 3.20 -16.11 -4.38
C THR A 95 2.56 -14.76 -4.76
N PRO A 96 2.95 -14.07 -5.85
CA PRO A 96 2.33 -12.80 -6.21
C PRO A 96 0.81 -12.89 -6.38
N ARG A 97 0.10 -11.95 -5.76
CA ARG A 97 -1.36 -11.80 -5.88
C ARG A 97 -1.75 -10.34 -5.96
N ASN A 98 -2.51 -9.95 -6.98
CA ASN A 98 -3.10 -8.62 -7.04
C ASN A 98 -4.15 -8.47 -5.94
N LEU A 99 -4.07 -7.39 -5.16
CA LEU A 99 -4.91 -7.17 -3.98
C LEU A 99 -5.96 -6.10 -4.24
N ALA A 100 -5.52 -4.95 -4.72
CA ALA A 100 -6.39 -3.80 -4.94
C ALA A 100 -5.79 -2.85 -5.98
N ARG A 101 -6.60 -1.90 -6.43
CA ARG A 101 -6.13 -0.69 -7.12
C ARG A 101 -6.73 0.56 -6.51
N THR A 102 -6.05 1.69 -6.68
CA THR A 102 -6.55 3.01 -6.28
C THR A 102 -6.33 4.02 -7.39
N SER A 103 -7.13 5.07 -7.37
CA SER A 103 -7.09 6.16 -8.33
C SER A 103 -6.41 7.39 -7.72
N VAL A 104 -6.00 8.31 -8.59
CA VAL A 104 -5.48 9.62 -8.21
C VAL A 104 -6.64 10.60 -8.03
N GLY A 105 -6.56 11.41 -6.98
CA GLY A 105 -7.54 12.43 -6.66
C GLY A 105 -6.92 13.78 -6.30
N VAL A 106 -7.80 14.76 -6.16
CA VAL A 106 -7.48 16.13 -5.76
C VAL A 106 -8.06 16.37 -4.37
N ALA A 107 -7.28 16.96 -3.48
CA ALA A 107 -7.71 17.35 -2.15
C ALA A 107 -7.44 18.83 -1.87
N VAL A 108 -8.26 19.38 -0.98
CA VAL A 108 -8.13 20.72 -0.40
C VAL A 108 -8.16 20.62 1.12
N LYS A 109 -7.75 21.67 1.83
CA LYS A 109 -7.95 21.76 3.29
C LYS A 109 -9.45 21.72 3.60
N ASP A 110 -9.83 21.05 4.70
CA ASP A 110 -11.22 21.04 5.16
C ASP A 110 -11.78 22.46 5.29
N GLY A 111 -12.98 22.66 4.76
CA GLY A 111 -13.69 23.95 4.75
C GLY A 111 -13.23 24.93 3.65
N ALA A 112 -12.18 24.61 2.89
CA ALA A 112 -11.78 25.41 1.74
C ALA A 112 -12.76 25.25 0.56
N PRO A 113 -12.86 26.24 -0.35
CA PRO A 113 -13.65 26.10 -1.57
C PRO A 113 -13.22 24.88 -2.39
N ARG A 114 -14.19 24.13 -2.91
CA ARG A 114 -13.94 22.98 -3.79
C ARG A 114 -13.81 23.48 -5.24
N PRO A 115 -12.63 23.37 -5.88
CA PRO A 115 -12.46 23.78 -7.27
C PRO A 115 -13.20 22.83 -8.23
N ASP A 116 -13.51 23.32 -9.42
CA ASP A 116 -14.00 22.47 -10.51
C ASP A 116 -12.86 21.65 -11.11
N ILE A 117 -13.04 20.33 -11.14
CA ILE A 117 -12.13 19.35 -11.71
C ILE A 117 -12.87 18.34 -12.60
N ALA A 118 -14.11 18.63 -12.99
CA ALA A 118 -14.97 17.66 -13.68
C ALA A 118 -14.49 17.33 -15.11
N THR A 119 -13.74 18.25 -15.72
CA THR A 119 -13.16 18.07 -17.06
C THR A 119 -11.66 18.29 -17.03
N VAL A 120 -10.95 17.77 -18.03
CA VAL A 120 -9.50 18.00 -18.20
C VAL A 120 -9.18 19.51 -18.27
N ALA A 121 -10.04 20.29 -18.93
CA ALA A 121 -9.88 21.75 -19.02
C ALA A 121 -10.06 22.44 -17.66
N ALA A 122 -11.08 22.06 -16.89
CA ALA A 122 -11.32 22.59 -15.54
C ALA A 122 -10.17 22.21 -14.59
N PHE A 123 -9.72 20.95 -14.63
CA PHE A 123 -8.56 20.50 -13.86
C PHE A 123 -7.29 21.29 -14.21
N LYS A 124 -7.02 21.50 -15.51
CA LYS A 124 -5.90 22.34 -15.98
C LYS A 124 -5.99 23.76 -15.43
N ALA A 125 -7.15 24.40 -15.54
CA ALA A 125 -7.37 25.74 -15.03
C ALA A 125 -7.18 25.82 -13.51
N THR A 126 -7.70 24.85 -12.77
CA THR A 126 -7.53 24.70 -11.32
C THR A 126 -6.05 24.61 -10.92
N LEU A 127 -5.26 23.79 -11.61
CA LEU A 127 -3.82 23.70 -11.37
C LEU A 127 -3.09 25.01 -11.67
N LEU A 128 -3.47 25.71 -12.74
CA LEU A 128 -2.86 26.99 -13.12
C LEU A 128 -3.22 28.12 -12.14
N ALA A 129 -4.43 28.11 -11.58
CA ALA A 129 -4.89 29.11 -10.61
C ALA A 129 -4.37 28.89 -9.19
N ALA A 130 -4.04 27.64 -8.80
CA ALA A 130 -3.55 27.34 -7.45
C ALA A 130 -2.25 28.09 -7.12
N GLY A 131 -2.06 28.50 -5.86
CA GLY A 131 -0.84 29.15 -5.39
C GLY A 131 0.29 28.16 -5.11
N LYS A 132 -0.03 27.03 -4.46
CA LYS A 132 0.89 25.91 -4.17
C LYS A 132 0.22 24.56 -4.39
N VAL A 133 0.92 23.64 -5.05
CA VAL A 133 0.42 22.29 -5.39
C VAL A 133 1.34 21.23 -4.79
N ALA A 134 0.85 20.47 -3.82
CA ALA A 134 1.57 19.37 -3.21
C ALA A 134 1.37 18.05 -3.96
N TYR A 135 2.45 17.31 -4.17
CA TYR A 135 2.43 15.94 -4.71
C TYR A 135 3.73 15.22 -4.35
N ILE A 136 3.73 13.88 -4.49
CA ILE A 136 4.93 13.09 -4.25
C ILE A 136 6.03 13.48 -5.23
N ASP A 137 7.24 13.66 -4.73
CA ASP A 137 8.43 13.83 -5.57
C ASP A 137 8.57 12.64 -6.53
N PRO A 138 8.52 12.83 -7.86
CA PRO A 138 8.68 11.75 -8.81
C PRO A 138 10.03 11.03 -8.65
N ALA A 139 11.09 11.72 -8.20
CA ALA A 139 12.40 11.12 -7.96
C ALA A 139 12.42 10.14 -6.78
N ALA A 140 11.48 10.29 -5.83
CA ALA A 140 11.38 9.39 -4.70
C ALA A 140 10.80 8.01 -5.07
N GLY A 141 10.20 7.86 -6.27
CA GLY A 141 9.66 6.58 -6.74
C GLY A 141 8.20 6.33 -6.33
N GLY A 142 7.44 7.37 -6.02
CA GLY A 142 6.00 7.25 -5.74
C GLY A 142 5.16 7.21 -7.02
N SER A 143 4.26 6.23 -7.11
CA SER A 143 3.45 5.98 -8.31
C SER A 143 2.63 7.21 -8.75
N SER A 144 1.93 7.87 -7.82
CA SER A 144 1.14 9.06 -8.16
C SER A 144 2.00 10.26 -8.56
N GLY A 145 3.19 10.43 -7.95
CA GLY A 145 4.10 11.53 -8.26
C GLY A 145 4.69 11.41 -9.66
N ILE A 146 5.17 10.22 -10.01
CA ILE A 146 5.67 9.90 -11.36
C ILE A 146 4.57 10.13 -12.41
N TYR A 147 3.37 9.61 -12.16
CA TYR A 147 2.24 9.79 -13.07
C TYR A 147 1.89 11.28 -13.24
N PHE A 148 1.74 12.01 -12.13
CA PHE A 148 1.32 13.40 -12.17
C PHE A 148 2.35 14.30 -12.87
N ALA A 149 3.65 14.08 -12.62
CA ALA A 149 4.71 14.81 -13.33
C ALA A 149 4.62 14.64 -14.86
N LYS A 150 4.43 13.40 -15.34
CA LYS A 150 4.25 13.11 -16.77
C LYS A 150 2.95 13.71 -17.34
N LEU A 151 1.88 13.71 -16.55
CA LEU A 151 0.61 14.32 -16.94
C LEU A 151 0.77 15.84 -17.16
N LEU A 152 1.49 16.53 -16.26
CA LEU A 152 1.76 17.96 -16.40
C LEU A 152 2.54 18.30 -17.68
N GLU A 153 3.51 17.46 -18.06
CA GLU A 153 4.24 17.58 -19.33
C GLU A 153 3.30 17.40 -20.52
N THR A 154 2.47 16.35 -20.49
CA THR A 154 1.47 16.06 -21.53
C THR A 154 0.48 17.21 -21.71
N MET A 155 0.10 17.88 -20.62
CA MET A 155 -0.82 19.02 -20.63
C MET A 155 -0.14 20.36 -20.99
N GLY A 156 1.18 20.38 -21.15
CA GLY A 156 1.96 21.58 -21.45
C GLY A 156 1.99 22.62 -20.32
N ILE A 157 1.87 22.18 -19.06
CA ILE A 157 1.84 23.07 -17.88
C ILE A 157 2.90 22.72 -16.82
N ALA A 158 3.85 21.85 -17.17
CA ALA A 158 4.88 21.38 -16.26
C ALA A 158 5.64 22.52 -15.57
N ASP A 159 6.16 23.49 -16.33
CA ASP A 159 6.95 24.58 -15.76
C ASP A 159 6.13 25.46 -14.80
N ALA A 160 4.89 25.80 -15.21
CA ALA A 160 3.99 26.61 -14.41
C ALA A 160 3.62 25.95 -13.07
N VAL A 161 3.45 24.63 -13.04
CA VAL A 161 3.14 23.89 -11.80
C VAL A 161 4.41 23.61 -10.99
N LYS A 162 5.54 23.27 -11.64
CA LYS A 162 6.84 23.06 -10.97
C LYS A 162 7.29 24.29 -10.20
N ALA A 163 7.07 25.50 -10.73
CA ALA A 163 7.38 26.76 -10.04
C ALA A 163 6.66 26.94 -8.69
N LYS A 164 5.58 26.19 -8.45
CA LYS A 164 4.77 26.24 -7.24
C LYS A 164 4.54 24.88 -6.58
N ALA A 165 5.35 23.90 -6.95
CA ALA A 165 5.26 22.56 -6.41
C ALA A 165 5.72 22.52 -4.95
N VAL A 166 5.03 21.73 -4.14
CA VAL A 166 5.46 21.30 -2.81
C VAL A 166 5.72 19.81 -2.90
N LEU A 167 6.97 19.45 -3.19
CA LEU A 167 7.37 18.06 -3.38
C LEU A 167 7.52 17.35 -2.03
N VAL A 168 6.91 16.18 -1.92
CA VAL A 168 6.95 15.35 -0.71
C VAL A 168 7.71 14.05 -1.02
N PRO A 169 8.78 13.70 -0.29
CA PRO A 169 9.59 12.52 -0.60
C PRO A 169 8.86 11.18 -0.36
N GLY A 170 7.78 11.19 0.42
CA GLY A 170 6.98 10.01 0.75
C GLY A 170 5.93 10.33 1.81
N GLY A 171 4.94 9.45 1.97
CA GLY A 171 3.87 9.61 2.94
C GLY A 171 2.77 10.57 2.51
N LEU A 172 1.98 11.04 3.48
CA LEU A 172 0.67 11.65 3.24
C LEU A 172 0.79 13.08 2.71
N VAL A 173 0.74 13.26 1.38
CA VAL A 173 0.81 14.58 0.71
C VAL A 173 -0.23 15.57 1.25
N ALA A 174 -1.45 15.11 1.50
CA ALA A 174 -2.55 15.97 1.95
C ALA A 174 -2.29 16.63 3.31
N GLN A 175 -1.30 16.18 4.09
CA GLN A 175 -0.87 16.86 5.31
C GLN A 175 -0.39 18.29 5.05
N ARG A 176 0.15 18.58 3.84
CA ARG A 176 0.58 19.93 3.43
C ARG A 176 -0.56 20.93 3.32
N LEU A 177 -1.80 20.44 3.15
CA LEU A 177 -3.00 21.27 3.20
C LEU A 177 -3.30 21.70 4.63
N VAL A 178 -3.17 20.76 5.58
CA VAL A 178 -3.44 21.00 7.00
C VAL A 178 -2.46 22.02 7.58
N THR A 179 -1.17 21.86 7.26
CA THR A 179 -0.10 22.78 7.69
C THR A 179 -0.13 24.13 6.98
N GLY A 180 -0.90 24.27 5.90
CA GLY A 180 -0.99 25.51 5.11
C GLY A 180 0.19 25.72 4.15
N GLU A 181 0.97 24.68 3.88
CA GLU A 181 2.08 24.73 2.92
C GLU A 181 1.59 24.61 1.46
N ALA A 182 0.38 24.08 1.24
CA ALA A 182 -0.22 23.92 -0.07
C ALA A 182 -1.72 24.24 -0.10
N ASP A 183 -2.22 24.63 -1.28
CA ASP A 183 -3.65 24.88 -1.53
C ASP A 183 -4.35 23.64 -2.09
N LEU A 184 -3.63 22.87 -2.92
CA LEU A 184 -4.07 21.63 -3.53
C LEU A 184 -3.08 20.50 -3.25
N ALA A 185 -3.61 19.29 -3.05
CA ALA A 185 -2.81 18.07 -3.03
C ALA A 185 -3.29 17.10 -4.10
N ILE A 186 -2.35 16.56 -4.88
CA ILE A 186 -2.60 15.53 -5.90
C ILE A 186 -1.93 14.24 -5.44
N HIS A 187 -2.73 13.22 -5.17
CA HIS A 187 -2.22 11.98 -4.60
C HIS A 187 -3.19 10.80 -4.79
N GLN A 188 -2.80 9.60 -4.34
CA GLN A 188 -3.69 8.45 -4.30
C GLN A 188 -4.82 8.73 -3.31
N ILE A 189 -6.06 8.39 -3.69
CA ILE A 189 -7.23 8.66 -2.85
C ILE A 189 -7.12 7.97 -1.48
N SER A 190 -6.52 6.78 -1.42
CA SER A 190 -6.34 6.07 -0.15
C SER A 190 -5.48 6.81 0.87
N GLU A 191 -4.48 7.56 0.41
CA GLU A 191 -3.62 8.37 1.28
C GLU A 191 -4.29 9.71 1.61
N ILE A 192 -5.08 10.28 0.70
CA ILE A 192 -5.88 11.49 0.96
C ILE A 192 -6.87 11.23 2.11
N LEU A 193 -7.64 10.14 2.01
CA LEU A 193 -8.67 9.80 3.00
C LEU A 193 -8.10 9.45 4.39
N ALA A 194 -6.79 9.21 4.48
CA ALA A 194 -6.11 8.97 5.76
C ALA A 194 -5.79 10.28 6.52
N VAL A 195 -5.90 11.45 5.89
CA VAL A 195 -5.54 12.74 6.49
C VAL A 195 -6.78 13.44 7.04
N LYS A 196 -6.85 13.55 8.37
CA LYS A 196 -7.83 14.42 9.04
C LYS A 196 -7.50 15.89 8.74
N GLY A 197 -8.50 16.71 8.41
CA GLY A 197 -8.29 18.10 8.03
C GLY A 197 -8.11 18.33 6.52
N ALA A 198 -8.22 17.29 5.71
CA ALA A 198 -8.23 17.36 4.25
C ALA A 198 -9.50 16.75 3.66
N THR A 199 -10.08 17.45 2.70
CA THR A 199 -11.30 17.04 1.99
C THR A 199 -10.91 16.59 0.59
N LEU A 200 -11.32 15.37 0.22
CA LEU A 200 -11.29 14.92 -1.17
C LEU A 200 -12.28 15.73 -2.00
N VAL A 201 -11.75 16.49 -2.98
CA VAL A 201 -12.57 17.19 -3.98
C VAL A 201 -13.20 16.18 -4.92
N GLY A 202 -12.41 15.22 -5.41
CA GLY A 202 -12.84 14.13 -6.29
C GLY A 202 -11.66 13.45 -6.98
N PRO A 203 -11.92 12.37 -7.74
CA PRO A 203 -10.93 11.76 -8.62
C PRO A 203 -10.56 12.70 -9.78
N LEU A 204 -9.40 12.46 -10.40
CA LEU A 204 -9.11 13.05 -11.72
C LEU A 204 -10.17 12.63 -12.77
N PRO A 205 -10.44 13.47 -13.80
CA PRO A 205 -11.27 13.10 -14.95
C PRO A 205 -10.83 11.77 -15.56
N ALA A 206 -11.79 10.99 -16.04
CA ALA A 206 -11.55 9.61 -16.50
C ALA A 206 -10.49 9.53 -17.62
N GLU A 207 -10.44 10.53 -18.50
CA GLU A 207 -9.51 10.62 -19.63
C GLU A 207 -8.05 10.77 -19.20
N ILE A 208 -7.82 11.27 -17.99
CA ILE A 208 -6.50 11.50 -17.39
C ILE A 208 -6.38 10.80 -16.03
N GLN A 209 -7.21 9.80 -15.78
CA GLN A 209 -7.13 9.02 -14.56
C GLN A 209 -6.04 7.94 -14.68
N ASN A 210 -5.36 7.66 -13.58
CA ASN A 210 -4.44 6.54 -13.46
C ASN A 210 -4.83 5.66 -12.29
N TYR A 211 -5.11 4.40 -12.59
CA TYR A 211 -5.35 3.38 -11.58
C TYR A 211 -4.05 2.63 -11.30
N THR A 212 -3.60 2.66 -10.04
CA THR A 212 -2.41 1.92 -9.62
C THR A 212 -2.83 0.65 -8.90
N THR A 213 -2.53 -0.50 -9.50
CA THR A 213 -2.69 -1.81 -8.86
C THR A 213 -1.54 -2.08 -7.88
N TYR A 214 -1.87 -2.74 -6.78
CA TYR A 214 -0.93 -3.23 -5.77
C TYR A 214 -1.02 -4.75 -5.64
N THR A 215 0.14 -5.38 -5.62
CA THR A 215 0.36 -6.83 -5.61
C THR A 215 1.12 -7.19 -4.35
N GLY A 216 0.60 -8.16 -3.59
CA GLY A 216 1.30 -8.76 -2.48
C GLY A 216 2.19 -9.92 -2.94
N GLY A 217 3.33 -10.12 -2.30
CA GLY A 217 4.22 -11.26 -2.54
C GLY A 217 5.00 -11.63 -1.28
N ILE A 218 5.35 -12.91 -1.15
CA ILE A 218 6.03 -13.44 0.04
C ILE A 218 7.52 -13.51 -0.23
N ALA A 219 8.34 -13.13 0.75
CA ALA A 219 9.79 -13.19 0.60
C ALA A 219 10.26 -14.63 0.38
N ALA A 220 11.18 -14.82 -0.58
CA ALA A 220 11.79 -16.12 -0.84
C ALA A 220 12.61 -16.64 0.36
N ALA A 221 13.15 -15.72 1.17
CA ALA A 221 13.92 -16.00 2.37
C ALA A 221 13.11 -15.84 3.68
N SER A 222 11.78 -15.77 3.61
CA SER A 222 10.94 -15.62 4.81
C SER A 222 11.19 -16.80 5.77
N THR A 223 11.34 -16.47 7.06
CA THR A 223 11.37 -17.48 8.13
C THR A 223 9.97 -17.80 8.66
N GLN A 224 8.97 -17.03 8.22
CA GLN A 224 7.56 -17.17 8.61
C GLN A 224 6.63 -17.33 7.38
N PRO A 225 6.92 -18.24 6.43
CA PRO A 225 6.21 -18.30 5.15
C PRO A 225 4.73 -18.63 5.31
N GLU A 226 4.35 -19.50 6.26
CA GLU A 226 2.94 -19.86 6.47
C GLU A 226 2.12 -18.73 7.12
N ALA A 227 2.72 -17.97 8.05
CA ALA A 227 2.09 -16.80 8.62
C ALA A 227 1.92 -15.68 7.56
N ALA A 228 2.94 -15.48 6.72
CA ALA A 228 2.88 -14.54 5.59
C ALA A 228 1.84 -14.95 4.55
N LYS A 229 1.72 -16.24 4.20
CA LYS A 229 0.64 -16.77 3.34
C LYS A 229 -0.73 -16.50 3.93
N THR A 230 -0.89 -16.74 5.23
CA THR A 230 -2.15 -16.49 5.94
C THR A 230 -2.52 -15.01 5.88
N PHE A 231 -1.56 -14.11 6.08
CA PHE A 231 -1.82 -12.67 5.97
C PHE A 231 -2.10 -12.23 4.52
N LEU A 232 -1.38 -12.74 3.53
CA LEU A 232 -1.65 -12.46 2.12
C LEU A 232 -3.05 -12.91 1.70
N ALA A 233 -3.48 -14.08 2.18
CA ALA A 233 -4.83 -14.59 1.97
C ALA A 233 -5.88 -13.68 2.63
N PHE A 234 -5.61 -13.23 3.87
CA PHE A 234 -6.46 -12.30 4.61
C PHE A 234 -6.64 -10.97 3.86
N LEU A 235 -5.55 -10.40 3.33
CA LEU A 235 -5.58 -9.15 2.57
C LEU A 235 -6.40 -9.23 1.28
N GLY A 236 -6.51 -10.41 0.67
CA GLY A 236 -7.33 -10.64 -0.52
C GLY A 236 -8.68 -11.31 -0.22
N GLY A 237 -9.11 -11.38 1.04
CA GLY A 237 -10.39 -11.96 1.44
C GLY A 237 -11.55 -10.96 1.34
N ASP A 238 -12.79 -11.44 1.49
CA ASP A 238 -13.98 -10.59 1.40
C ASP A 238 -14.05 -9.52 2.50
N SER A 239 -13.51 -9.81 3.68
CA SER A 239 -13.40 -8.83 4.78
C SER A 239 -12.58 -7.60 4.36
N ALA A 240 -11.55 -7.78 3.55
CA ALA A 240 -10.73 -6.69 3.04
C ALA A 240 -11.48 -5.84 2.02
N LYS A 241 -12.40 -6.39 1.21
CA LYS A 241 -13.13 -5.63 0.16
C LYS A 241 -13.88 -4.43 0.70
N ARG A 242 -14.52 -4.56 1.87
CA ARG A 242 -15.22 -3.43 2.52
C ARG A 242 -14.22 -2.34 2.94
N ILE A 243 -13.13 -2.76 3.58
CA ILE A 243 -12.06 -1.85 4.04
C ILE A 243 -11.40 -1.16 2.85
N LEU A 244 -11.17 -1.86 1.74
CA LEU A 244 -10.69 -1.26 0.50
C LEU A 244 -11.59 -0.09 0.08
N ALA A 245 -12.90 -0.33 -0.04
CA ALA A 245 -13.86 0.70 -0.45
C ALA A 245 -13.88 1.90 0.53
N GLU A 246 -13.91 1.65 1.84
CA GLU A 246 -13.84 2.69 2.88
C GLU A 246 -12.55 3.54 2.79
N LYS A 247 -11.46 2.95 2.30
CA LYS A 247 -10.18 3.60 2.12
C LYS A 247 -9.93 4.02 0.67
N GLY A 248 -10.96 4.13 -0.17
CA GLY A 248 -10.81 4.65 -1.54
C GLY A 248 -9.99 3.76 -2.47
N MET A 249 -10.03 2.45 -2.23
CA MET A 249 -9.48 1.42 -3.12
C MET A 249 -10.59 0.49 -3.58
N GLU A 250 -10.35 -0.20 -4.68
CA GLU A 250 -11.23 -1.25 -5.19
C GLU A 250 -10.45 -2.54 -5.41
N GLY A 251 -11.15 -3.67 -5.49
CA GLY A 251 -10.53 -4.95 -5.81
C GLY A 251 -9.72 -4.85 -7.11
N ALA A 252 -8.57 -5.51 -7.15
CA ALA A 252 -7.82 -5.56 -8.40
C ALA A 252 -8.65 -6.30 -9.47
N PRO A 253 -8.57 -5.88 -10.74
CA PRO A 253 -9.17 -6.64 -11.84
C PRO A 253 -8.52 -8.02 -11.91
N ASP A 254 -9.34 -9.00 -12.31
CA ASP A 254 -8.92 -10.39 -12.55
C ASP A 254 -7.81 -10.49 -13.61
#